data_AF-A0A945RAH8-F1
#
_entry.id   AF-A0A945RAH8-F1
#
_cell.length_a   1.000
_cell.length_b   1.000
_cell.length_c   1.000
_cell.angle_alpha   90.00
_cell.angle_beta   90.00
_cell.angle_gamma   90.00
#
_symmetry.space_group_name_H-M   'P 1'
#
loop_
_entity.id
_entity.type
_entity.pdbx_description
1 polymer ?
#
loop_
_entity_poly.entity_id
_entity_poly.type
_entity_poly.pdbx_seq_one_letter_code
_entity_poly.pdbx_strand_id
1 'polypeptide(L)'
;MIKKVLIACVVLLLVGAGGLFVYFDSIVKSGIEIAGSQVLGTEITVSSVSLSPLNGSGTISDLKVANTDEWDSPYAFELESVSVNVNASSVFSDVIEIESVTIVQPAITYESRITTDNIRSLLANLSSGESDTTGSPEGEAGKSIIIRELRILDAQLNLVTAIATAPIPLPDIEMEDIGDDGQASSIADAIGAVLSEISSSILSSNLPNLDDLRENAEARLQDGVDQARDQVDDAVEDLGGRLRGLLDNN
;
A
#
# COMPACT_ATOMS: atom_id res chain seq x y z
N MET A 1 2.68 35.17 -44.00
CA MET A 1 1.63 34.86 -43.00
C MET A 1 2.00 33.64 -42.16
N ILE A 2 2.46 32.55 -42.76
CA ILE A 2 2.92 31.31 -42.08
C ILE A 2 3.94 31.57 -40.96
N LYS A 3 4.98 32.40 -41.17
CA LYS A 3 5.96 32.74 -40.13
C LYS A 3 5.34 33.34 -38.85
N LYS A 4 4.28 34.15 -38.98
CA LYS A 4 3.60 34.77 -37.83
C LYS A 4 2.72 33.77 -37.06
N VAL A 5 2.08 32.85 -37.78
CA VAL A 5 1.30 31.75 -37.20
C VAL A 5 2.22 30.77 -36.46
N LEU A 6 3.36 30.42 -37.05
CA LEU A 6 4.32 29.51 -36.45
C LEU A 6 4.93 30.09 -35.16
N ILE A 7 5.28 31.39 -35.17
CA ILE A 7 5.73 32.09 -33.95
C ILE A 7 4.62 32.12 -32.89
N ALA A 8 3.38 32.40 -33.26
CA ALA A 8 2.27 32.40 -32.31
C ALA A 8 2.01 31.01 -31.70
N CYS A 9 2.11 29.93 -32.48
CA CYS A 9 2.00 28.55 -31.99
C CYS A 9 3.15 28.19 -31.05
N VAL A 10 4.40 28.59 -31.36
CA VAL A 10 5.55 28.37 -30.48
C VAL A 10 5.40 29.14 -29.17
N VAL A 11 4.94 30.39 -29.22
CA VAL A 11 4.68 31.18 -28.00
C VAL A 11 3.57 30.55 -27.17
N LEU A 12 2.49 30.06 -27.79
CA LEU A 12 1.42 29.34 -27.10
C LEU A 12 1.91 28.04 -26.46
N LEU A 13 2.76 27.27 -27.16
CA LEU A 13 3.38 26.07 -26.60
C LEU A 13 4.31 26.39 -25.44
N LEU A 14 5.09 27.47 -25.52
CA LEU A 14 5.98 27.89 -24.43
C LEU A 14 5.20 28.40 -23.21
N VAL A 15 4.12 29.15 -23.44
CA VAL A 15 3.23 29.60 -22.36
C VAL A 15 2.48 28.41 -21.74
N GLY A 16 2.01 27.48 -22.55
CA GLY A 16 1.37 26.24 -22.09
C GLY A 16 2.32 25.34 -21.32
N ALA A 17 3.53 25.12 -21.83
CA ALA A 17 4.57 24.35 -21.15
C ALA A 17 5.02 25.03 -19.84
N GLY A 18 5.19 26.36 -19.86
CA GLY A 18 5.51 27.14 -18.66
C GLY A 18 4.39 27.09 -17.62
N GLY A 19 3.12 27.11 -18.05
CA GLY A 19 1.97 26.91 -17.17
C GLY A 19 1.94 25.51 -16.56
N LEU A 20 2.14 24.46 -17.37
CA LEU A 20 2.17 23.08 -16.90
C LEU A 20 3.31 22.84 -15.89
N PHE A 21 4.46 23.49 -16.10
CA PHE A 21 5.60 23.43 -15.18
C PHE A 21 5.27 23.97 -13.78
N VAL A 22 4.41 24.99 -13.68
CA VAL A 22 4.01 25.59 -12.40
C VAL A 22 3.02 24.70 -11.63
N TYR A 23 2.22 23.90 -12.33
CA TYR A 23 1.23 23.02 -11.72
C TYR A 23 1.67 21.56 -11.62
N PHE A 24 2.87 21.22 -12.13
CA PHE A 24 3.36 19.85 -12.20
C PHE A 24 3.39 19.19 -10.81
N ASP A 25 3.99 19.86 -9.83
CA ASP A 25 4.06 19.41 -8.45
C ASP A 25 2.67 19.14 -7.85
N SER A 26 1.70 20.04 -8.09
CA SER A 26 0.32 19.86 -7.62
C SER A 26 -0.41 18.71 -8.31
N ILE A 27 -0.12 18.46 -9.59
CA ILE A 27 -0.68 17.32 -10.33
C ILE A 27 -0.13 16.01 -9.77
N VAL A 28 1.19 15.94 -9.56
CA VAL A 28 1.84 14.75 -8.98
C VAL A 28 1.32 14.49 -7.57
N LYS A 29 1.25 15.53 -6.73
CA LYS A 29 0.62 15.45 -5.41
C LYS A 29 -0.78 14.85 -5.47
N SER A 30 -1.65 15.43 -6.31
CA SER A 30 -3.04 14.96 -6.44
C SER A 30 -3.10 13.52 -6.95
N GLY A 31 -2.21 13.15 -7.87
CA GLY A 31 -2.09 11.78 -8.37
C GLY A 31 -1.71 10.78 -7.28
N ILE A 32 -0.76 11.12 -6.41
CA ILE A 32 -0.36 10.30 -5.26
C ILE A 32 -1.54 10.13 -4.29
N GLU A 33 -2.19 11.23 -3.91
CA GLU A 33 -3.32 11.21 -2.98
C GLU A 33 -4.48 10.38 -3.54
N ILE A 34 -4.86 10.58 -4.81
CA ILE A 34 -6.00 9.86 -5.43
C ILE A 34 -5.67 8.38 -5.65
N ALA A 35 -4.58 8.07 -6.36
CA ALA A 35 -4.26 6.69 -6.73
C ALA A 35 -3.92 5.87 -5.49
N GLY A 36 -3.12 6.43 -4.58
CA GLY A 36 -2.77 5.76 -3.35
C GLY A 36 -3.97 5.55 -2.42
N SER A 37 -4.87 6.53 -2.29
CA SER A 37 -6.09 6.35 -1.48
C SER A 37 -7.03 5.30 -2.08
N GLN A 38 -7.16 5.29 -3.42
CA GLN A 38 -7.96 4.29 -4.12
C GLN A 38 -7.41 2.87 -3.91
N VAL A 39 -6.09 2.72 -3.97
CA VAL A 39 -5.42 1.43 -3.81
C VAL A 39 -5.47 0.94 -2.36
N LEU A 40 -5.16 1.81 -1.38
CA LEU A 40 -5.15 1.43 0.04
C LEU A 40 -6.55 1.39 0.69
N GLY A 41 -7.57 1.94 0.03
CA GLY A 41 -8.93 2.03 0.59
C GLY A 41 -9.04 2.96 1.80
N THR A 42 -8.10 3.89 1.97
CA THR A 42 -8.06 4.88 3.05
C THR A 42 -7.41 6.17 2.57
N GLU A 43 -7.56 7.26 3.31
CA GLU A 43 -7.03 8.57 2.90
C GLU A 43 -5.50 8.61 2.94
N ILE A 44 -4.90 9.04 1.83
CA ILE A 44 -3.52 9.49 1.74
C ILE A 44 -3.49 11.00 1.58
N THR A 45 -2.68 11.67 2.39
CA THR A 45 -2.41 13.10 2.26
C THR A 45 -0.93 13.35 2.11
N VAL A 46 -0.59 14.40 1.36
CA VAL A 46 0.79 14.87 1.16
C VAL A 46 0.80 16.38 1.34
N SER A 47 1.75 16.95 2.06
CA SER A 47 1.83 18.42 2.16
C SER A 47 2.29 19.04 0.84
N SER A 48 3.44 18.58 0.33
CA SER A 48 4.01 19.07 -0.92
C SER A 48 4.77 18.00 -1.67
N VAL A 49 4.84 18.17 -2.99
CA VAL A 49 5.74 17.43 -3.88
C VAL A 49 6.64 18.46 -4.55
N SER A 50 7.91 18.10 -4.75
CA SER A 50 8.80 18.81 -5.66
C SER A 50 9.44 17.78 -6.57
N LEU A 51 9.15 17.81 -7.86
CA LEU A 51 9.73 16.87 -8.82
C LEU A 51 10.35 17.65 -9.98
N SER A 52 11.63 17.40 -10.24
CA SER A 52 12.32 18.00 -11.37
C SER A 52 12.09 17.16 -12.63
N PRO A 53 11.31 17.66 -13.62
CA PRO A 53 11.00 16.89 -14.83
C PRO A 53 12.20 16.71 -15.76
N LEU A 54 13.32 17.40 -15.51
CA LEU A 54 14.53 17.32 -16.33
C LEU A 54 15.44 16.13 -15.98
N ASN A 55 15.50 15.79 -14.70
CA ASN A 55 16.40 14.76 -14.17
C ASN A 55 15.66 13.70 -13.33
N GLY A 56 14.35 13.85 -13.13
CA GLY A 56 13.52 12.88 -12.43
C GLY A 56 13.69 12.84 -10.90
N SER A 57 14.56 13.68 -10.33
CA SER A 57 14.73 13.75 -8.88
C SER A 57 13.57 14.51 -8.25
N GLY A 58 13.00 13.96 -7.18
CA GLY A 58 11.94 14.62 -6.44
C GLY A 58 11.91 14.27 -4.95
N THR A 59 11.11 15.05 -4.24
CA THR A 59 10.86 14.90 -2.81
C THR A 59 9.36 15.02 -2.55
N ILE A 60 8.84 14.12 -1.72
CA ILE A 60 7.48 14.15 -1.21
C ILE A 60 7.59 14.49 0.28
N SER A 61 6.88 15.50 0.75
CA SER A 61 6.97 15.98 2.14
C SER A 61 5.66 15.77 2.88
N ASP A 62 5.77 15.34 4.14
CA ASP A 62 4.67 15.09 5.06
C ASP A 62 3.60 14.19 4.43
N LEU A 63 4.01 12.98 4.00
CA LEU A 63 3.09 11.95 3.52
C LEU A 63 2.47 11.25 4.72
N LYS A 64 1.15 11.16 4.75
CA LYS A 64 0.40 10.44 5.78
C LYS A 64 -0.57 9.47 5.15
N VAL A 65 -0.60 8.26 5.68
CA VAL A 65 -1.59 7.23 5.35
C VAL A 65 -2.47 7.08 6.58
N ALA A 66 -3.75 7.44 6.44
CA ALA A 66 -4.74 7.23 7.49
C ALA A 66 -4.91 5.73 7.78
N ASN A 67 -5.30 5.38 9.01
CA ASN A 67 -5.87 4.06 9.21
C ASN A 67 -7.27 3.99 8.60
N THR A 68 -7.74 2.78 8.33
CA THR A 68 -9.14 2.52 8.01
C THR A 68 -10.02 2.75 9.25
N ASP A 69 -11.30 3.07 9.05
CA ASP A 69 -12.25 3.51 10.09
C ASP A 69 -12.39 2.51 11.25
N GLU A 70 -11.99 1.25 11.06
CA GLU A 70 -12.03 0.24 12.10
C GLU A 70 -10.90 0.34 13.13
N TRP A 71 -9.93 1.27 13.06
CA TRP A 71 -8.81 1.38 14.03
C TRP A 71 -8.84 2.68 14.85
N ASP A 72 -8.32 2.65 16.07
CA ASP A 72 -8.37 3.81 16.98
C ASP A 72 -7.31 4.86 16.65
N SER A 73 -6.15 4.40 16.16
CA SER A 73 -5.05 5.29 15.78
C SER A 73 -5.37 6.04 14.48
N PRO A 74 -5.06 7.35 14.35
CA PRO A 74 -5.45 8.13 13.17
C PRO A 74 -4.67 7.75 11.90
N TYR A 75 -3.38 7.43 12.04
CA TYR A 75 -2.48 7.16 10.91
C TYR A 75 -1.79 5.82 11.05
N ALA A 76 -1.71 5.07 9.96
CA ALA A 76 -0.88 3.87 9.84
C ALA A 76 0.58 4.22 9.58
N PHE A 77 0.80 5.25 8.75
CA PHE A 77 2.12 5.71 8.36
C PHE A 77 2.18 7.24 8.36
N GLU A 78 3.25 7.79 8.93
CA GLU A 78 3.59 9.21 8.86
C GLU A 78 5.06 9.36 8.44
N LEU A 79 5.32 10.11 7.37
CA LEU A 79 6.63 10.23 6.75
C LEU A 79 6.96 11.70 6.50
N GLU A 80 8.02 12.21 7.13
CA GLU A 80 8.40 13.62 6.97
C GLU A 80 8.90 13.92 5.55
N SER A 81 9.74 13.04 5.00
CA SER A 81 10.33 13.23 3.68
C SER A 81 10.62 11.89 3.00
N VAL A 82 10.18 11.78 1.74
CA VAL A 82 10.51 10.68 0.83
C VAL A 82 11.28 11.24 -0.34
N SER A 83 12.49 10.73 -0.58
CA SER A 83 13.29 11.06 -1.76
C SER A 83 13.01 10.05 -2.86
N VAL A 84 12.75 10.52 -4.08
CA VAL A 84 12.44 9.66 -5.22
C VAL A 84 13.31 10.07 -6.40
N ASN A 85 13.82 9.10 -7.14
CA ASN A 85 14.44 9.31 -8.43
C ASN A 85 13.67 8.49 -9.47
N VAL A 86 12.95 9.18 -10.35
CA VAL A 86 12.15 8.57 -11.41
C VAL A 86 12.92 8.66 -12.72
N ASN A 87 12.87 7.62 -13.54
CA ASN A 87 13.28 7.76 -14.93
C ASN A 87 12.31 8.72 -15.64
N ALA A 88 12.71 9.98 -15.83
CA ALA A 88 11.82 11.00 -16.39
C ALA A 88 11.24 10.63 -17.77
N SER A 89 11.95 9.79 -18.54
CA SER A 89 11.47 9.32 -19.84
C SER A 89 10.36 8.27 -19.74
N SER A 90 10.29 7.52 -18.63
CA SER A 90 9.30 6.45 -18.43
C SER A 90 7.95 6.98 -17.96
N VAL A 91 7.86 8.22 -17.47
CA VAL A 91 6.59 8.82 -16.98
C VAL A 91 5.52 8.84 -18.09
N PHE A 92 5.94 8.94 -19.34
CA PHE A 92 5.05 8.93 -20.50
C PHE A 92 4.83 7.55 -21.13
N SER A 93 5.50 6.49 -20.65
CA SER A 93 5.29 5.12 -21.11
C SER A 93 4.24 4.38 -20.29
N ASP A 94 3.93 3.15 -20.70
CA ASP A 94 3.00 2.26 -20.00
C ASP A 94 3.60 1.72 -18.69
N VAL A 95 4.92 1.67 -18.62
CA VAL A 95 5.68 1.30 -17.41
C VAL A 95 6.38 2.55 -16.88
N ILE A 96 6.15 2.89 -15.61
CA ILE A 96 6.90 3.92 -14.89
C ILE A 96 8.05 3.23 -14.17
N GLU A 97 9.28 3.64 -14.46
CA GLU A 97 10.48 3.16 -13.78
C GLU A 97 10.93 4.18 -12.74
N ILE A 98 11.06 3.72 -11.49
CA ILE A 98 11.63 4.46 -10.39
C ILE A 98 12.98 3.86 -10.07
N GLU A 99 14.05 4.64 -10.24
CA GLU A 99 15.42 4.22 -10.00
C GLU A 99 15.69 4.04 -8.50
N SER A 100 15.14 4.92 -7.66
CA SER A 100 15.31 4.81 -6.21
C SER A 100 14.20 5.50 -5.45
N VAL A 101 13.75 4.88 -4.35
CA VAL A 101 12.94 5.49 -3.31
C VAL A 101 13.70 5.38 -2.00
N THR A 102 13.87 6.49 -1.29
CA THR A 102 14.48 6.50 0.04
C THR A 102 13.55 7.20 1.02
N ILE A 103 13.22 6.47 2.08
CA ILE A 103 12.38 6.92 3.18
C ILE A 103 13.26 6.94 4.43
N VAL A 104 13.29 8.06 5.14
CA VAL A 104 14.08 8.21 6.37
C VAL A 104 13.16 8.45 7.55
N GLN A 105 13.36 7.68 8.61
CA GLN A 105 12.63 7.78 9.88
C GLN A 105 11.11 7.82 9.74
N PRO A 106 10.47 6.91 8.98
CA PRO A 106 9.02 6.84 8.99
C PRO A 106 8.52 6.42 10.37
N ALA A 107 7.42 7.03 10.81
CA ALA A 107 6.66 6.57 11.96
C ALA A 107 5.57 5.62 11.47
N ILE A 108 5.67 4.35 11.87
CA ILE A 108 4.75 3.28 11.54
C ILE A 108 3.92 2.98 12.78
N THR A 109 2.62 3.19 12.74
CA THR A 109 1.75 2.82 13.85
C THR A 109 1.24 1.40 13.64
N TYR A 110 1.50 0.52 14.59
CA TYR A 110 1.02 -0.86 14.55
C TYR A 110 0.04 -1.09 15.68
N GLU A 111 -1.22 -1.26 15.31
CA GLU A 111 -2.32 -1.55 16.21
C GLU A 111 -2.81 -2.97 15.93
N SER A 112 -2.82 -3.81 16.97
CA SER A 112 -3.18 -5.21 16.85
C SER A 112 -4.42 -5.54 17.67
N ARG A 113 -5.29 -6.36 17.07
CA ARG A 113 -6.45 -6.98 17.72
C ARG A 113 -6.27 -8.49 17.79
N ILE A 114 -7.27 -9.16 18.36
CA ILE A 114 -7.26 -10.62 18.54
C ILE A 114 -7.20 -11.39 17.21
N THR A 115 -7.51 -10.83 16.04
CA THR A 115 -7.50 -11.62 14.79
C THR A 115 -6.81 -10.94 13.62
N THR A 116 -6.51 -9.66 13.73
CA THR A 116 -5.94 -8.86 12.64
C THR A 116 -5.14 -7.69 13.22
N ASP A 117 -4.43 -6.99 12.35
CA ASP A 117 -3.76 -5.72 12.63
C ASP A 117 -4.02 -4.73 11.50
N ASN A 118 -3.76 -3.47 11.77
CA ASN A 118 -4.05 -2.39 10.84
C ASN A 118 -3.26 -2.49 9.52
N ILE A 119 -2.04 -3.03 9.54
CA ILE A 119 -1.24 -3.24 8.33
C ILE A 119 -1.85 -4.34 7.46
N ARG A 120 -2.33 -5.43 8.06
CA ARG A 120 -3.09 -6.48 7.34
C ARG A 120 -4.43 -5.98 6.80
N SER A 121 -5.12 -5.07 7.50
CA SER A 121 -6.31 -4.41 6.96
C SER A 121 -5.99 -3.64 5.67
N LEU A 122 -4.89 -2.88 5.64
CA LEU A 122 -4.45 -2.18 4.42
C LEU A 122 -4.11 -3.15 3.29
N LEU A 123 -3.41 -4.25 3.59
CA LEU A 123 -3.10 -5.30 2.62
C LEU A 123 -4.36 -5.96 2.05
N ALA A 124 -5.41 -6.15 2.86
CA ALA A 124 -6.68 -6.74 2.41
C ALA A 124 -7.48 -5.82 1.47
N ASN A 125 -7.33 -4.49 1.61
CA ASN A 125 -7.96 -3.52 0.71
C ASN A 125 -7.40 -3.57 -0.71
N LEU A 126 -6.11 -3.92 -0.86
CA LEU A 126 -5.47 -4.08 -2.18
C LEU A 126 -6.19 -5.14 -3.03
N SER A 127 -6.70 -6.20 -2.40
CA SER A 127 -7.47 -7.27 -3.09
C SER A 127 -8.92 -6.87 -3.40
N SER A 128 -9.45 -5.85 -2.74
CA SER A 128 -10.85 -5.43 -2.85
C SER A 128 -11.06 -4.27 -3.83
N GLY A 129 -9.99 -3.53 -4.16
CA GLY A 129 -10.00 -2.39 -5.08
C GLY A 129 -10.38 -2.71 -6.53
N GLU A 130 -10.52 -3.99 -6.91
CA GLU A 130 -11.04 -4.41 -8.22
C GLU A 130 -12.57 -4.38 -8.33
N SER A 131 -13.33 -4.29 -7.23
CA SER A 131 -14.78 -4.59 -7.25
C SER A 131 -15.76 -3.40 -7.18
N ASP A 132 -15.34 -2.18 -6.83
CA ASP A 132 -16.29 -1.08 -6.54
C ASP A 132 -16.05 0.23 -7.31
N THR A 133 -16.01 0.17 -8.65
CA THR A 133 -16.26 1.38 -9.46
C THR A 133 -17.29 1.13 -10.56
N THR A 134 -18.56 1.10 -10.20
CA THR A 134 -19.64 1.48 -11.11
C THR A 134 -19.60 3.00 -11.33
N GLY A 135 -18.95 3.48 -12.40
CA GLY A 135 -19.19 4.86 -12.86
C GLY A 135 -18.08 5.66 -13.55
N SER A 136 -16.94 5.08 -13.95
CA SER A 136 -16.00 5.75 -14.87
C SER A 136 -15.92 5.01 -16.20
N PRO A 137 -15.80 5.73 -17.34
CA PRO A 137 -15.83 5.11 -18.67
C PRO A 137 -14.62 4.18 -18.86
N GLU A 138 -14.82 3.08 -19.59
CA GLU A 138 -13.73 2.23 -20.10
C GLU A 138 -12.55 3.09 -20.56
N GLY A 139 -11.39 2.99 -19.90
CA GLY A 139 -10.26 3.87 -20.18
C GLY A 139 -8.99 3.53 -19.42
N GLU A 140 -8.08 2.88 -20.14
CA GLU A 140 -6.67 2.59 -19.83
C GLU A 140 -6.40 1.51 -18.78
N ALA A 141 -5.71 0.45 -19.23
CA ALA A 141 -4.95 -0.42 -18.34
C ALA A 141 -4.08 0.49 -17.45
N GLY A 142 -4.25 0.42 -16.14
CA GLY A 142 -3.46 1.22 -15.21
C GLY A 142 -1.97 1.06 -15.50
N LYS A 143 -1.22 2.16 -15.48
CA LYS A 143 0.22 2.13 -15.74
C LYS A 143 0.89 1.14 -14.78
N SER A 144 1.79 0.33 -15.32
CA SER A 144 2.64 -0.54 -14.51
C SER A 144 3.77 0.27 -13.87
N ILE A 145 4.36 -0.26 -12.82
CA ILE A 145 5.47 0.37 -12.11
C ILE A 145 6.58 -0.64 -11.85
N ILE A 146 7.83 -0.18 -11.94
CA ILE A 146 9.01 -0.90 -11.47
C ILE A 146 9.79 0.04 -10.56
N ILE A 147 10.15 -0.43 -9.36
CA ILE A 147 11.03 0.31 -8.43
C ILE A 147 12.32 -0.49 -8.30
N ARG A 148 13.42 0.04 -8.83
CA ARG A 148 14.72 -0.62 -8.83
C ARG A 148 15.29 -0.78 -7.42
N GLU A 149 15.12 0.25 -6.61
CA GLU A 149 15.62 0.26 -5.25
C GLU A 149 14.66 1.00 -4.31
N LEU A 150 14.30 0.37 -3.21
CA LEU A 150 13.61 0.98 -2.08
C LEU A 150 14.44 0.79 -0.83
N ARG A 151 14.67 1.90 -0.11
CA ARG A 151 15.28 1.89 1.22
C ARG A 151 14.39 2.60 2.23
N ILE A 152 14.11 1.94 3.34
CA ILE A 152 13.43 2.50 4.50
C ILE A 152 14.41 2.45 5.67
N LEU A 153 14.89 3.62 6.07
CA LEU A 153 15.98 3.78 7.03
C LEU A 153 15.45 4.29 8.36
N ASP A 154 16.00 3.77 9.47
CA ASP A 154 15.72 4.24 10.84
C ASP A 154 14.22 4.29 11.20
N ALA A 155 13.42 3.35 10.67
CA ALA A 155 11.97 3.31 10.90
C ALA A 155 11.61 3.14 12.39
N GLN A 156 10.59 3.87 12.82
CA GLN A 156 10.08 3.85 14.20
C GLN A 156 8.69 3.20 14.22
N LEU A 157 8.57 2.05 14.88
CA LEU A 157 7.30 1.39 15.11
C LEU A 157 6.66 1.90 16.41
N ASN A 158 5.52 2.58 16.31
CA ASN A 158 4.66 2.88 17.44
C ASN A 158 3.74 1.67 17.67
N LEU A 159 4.15 0.77 18.57
CA LEU A 159 3.34 -0.38 18.95
C LEU A 159 2.21 0.07 19.88
N VAL A 160 0.97 0.05 19.39
CA VAL A 160 -0.24 0.41 20.13
C VAL A 160 -0.86 -0.85 20.71
N THR A 161 -0.95 -0.90 22.03
CA THR A 161 -1.63 -1.96 22.79
C THR A 161 -2.81 -1.36 23.57
N ALA A 162 -3.66 -2.21 24.13
CA ALA A 162 -4.80 -1.77 24.96
C ALA A 162 -4.39 -0.94 26.21
N ILE A 163 -3.11 -0.92 26.58
CA ILE A 163 -2.64 -0.36 27.85
C ILE A 163 -1.59 0.75 27.63
N ALA A 164 -0.79 0.68 26.56
CA ALA A 164 0.27 1.65 26.28
C ALA A 164 0.70 1.66 24.80
N THR A 165 1.31 2.77 24.40
CA THR A 165 2.06 2.91 23.14
C THR A 165 3.56 2.98 23.44
N ALA A 166 4.38 2.20 22.73
CA ALA A 166 5.83 2.22 22.87
C ALA A 166 6.53 2.34 21.51
N PRO A 167 7.52 3.25 21.36
CA PRO A 167 8.34 3.32 20.15
C PRO A 167 9.38 2.19 20.14
N ILE A 168 9.49 1.50 19.02
CA ILE A 168 10.42 0.40 18.79
C ILE A 168 11.15 0.67 17.47
N PRO A 169 12.50 0.78 17.47
CA PRO A 169 13.23 0.92 16.23
C PRO A 169 13.12 -0.40 15.43
N LEU A 170 12.85 -0.26 14.14
CA LEU A 170 12.90 -1.37 13.19
C LEU A 170 14.27 -1.41 12.51
N PRO A 171 14.72 -2.59 12.05
CA PRO A 171 15.86 -2.67 11.16
C PRO A 171 15.57 -1.95 9.84
N ASP A 172 16.63 -1.49 9.18
CA ASP A 172 16.52 -0.95 7.83
C ASP A 172 15.92 -1.99 6.89
N ILE A 173 15.01 -1.55 6.02
CA ILE A 173 14.36 -2.38 5.00
C ILE A 173 14.92 -1.96 3.66
N GLU A 174 15.50 -2.92 2.94
CA GLU A 174 16.01 -2.73 1.59
C GLU A 174 15.33 -3.74 0.66
N MET A 175 14.78 -3.25 -0.45
CA MET A 175 14.13 -4.06 -1.48
C MET A 175 14.65 -3.63 -2.85
N GLU A 176 14.84 -4.59 -3.73
CA GLU A 176 15.29 -4.36 -5.10
C GLU A 176 14.26 -4.90 -6.10
N ASP A 177 14.18 -4.26 -7.26
CA ASP A 177 13.38 -4.70 -8.41
C ASP A 177 11.89 -5.00 -8.09
N ILE A 178 11.26 -4.15 -7.26
CA ILE A 178 9.85 -4.26 -6.91
C ILE A 178 9.01 -4.08 -8.18
N GLY A 179 8.17 -5.08 -8.46
CA GLY A 179 7.29 -5.08 -9.63
C GLY A 179 7.94 -5.58 -10.92
N ASP A 180 9.14 -6.16 -10.86
CA ASP A 180 9.86 -6.74 -12.01
C ASP A 180 9.91 -8.29 -11.96
N ASP A 181 8.75 -8.95 -11.84
CA ASP A 181 8.63 -10.42 -11.81
C ASP A 181 8.67 -11.06 -13.23
N GLY A 182 9.44 -10.45 -14.14
CA GLY A 182 9.49 -10.80 -15.57
C GLY A 182 8.48 -10.06 -16.45
N GLN A 183 7.55 -9.30 -15.84
CA GLN A 183 6.73 -8.28 -16.48
C GLN A 183 6.35 -7.22 -15.43
N ALA A 184 6.26 -5.96 -15.84
CA ALA A 184 5.98 -4.84 -14.94
C ALA A 184 4.61 -4.99 -14.26
N SER A 185 4.59 -5.00 -12.92
CA SER A 185 3.38 -5.18 -12.11
C SER A 185 2.57 -3.90 -11.94
N SER A 186 1.36 -4.02 -11.38
CA SER A 186 0.53 -2.85 -11.07
C SER A 186 1.08 -2.08 -9.87
N ILE A 187 0.60 -0.84 -9.70
CA ILE A 187 0.89 -0.02 -8.51
C ILE A 187 0.40 -0.71 -7.23
N ALA A 188 -0.74 -1.40 -7.27
CA ALA A 188 -1.28 -2.13 -6.14
C ALA A 188 -0.37 -3.30 -5.71
N ASP A 189 0.18 -4.03 -6.69
CA ASP A 189 1.13 -5.11 -6.42
C ASP A 189 2.41 -4.59 -5.75
N ALA A 190 2.95 -3.47 -6.26
CA ALA A 190 4.14 -2.85 -5.70
C ALA A 190 3.91 -2.35 -4.27
N ILE A 191 2.78 -1.70 -4.00
CA ILE A 191 2.39 -1.29 -2.63
C ILE A 191 2.21 -2.52 -1.73
N GLY A 192 1.59 -3.59 -2.23
CA GLY A 192 1.40 -4.84 -1.50
C GLY A 192 2.71 -5.51 -1.12
N ALA A 193 3.69 -5.51 -2.02
CA ALA A 193 5.04 -6.02 -1.76
C ALA A 193 5.71 -5.24 -0.61
N VAL A 194 5.65 -3.91 -0.66
CA VAL A 194 6.23 -3.04 0.38
C VAL A 194 5.55 -3.23 1.73
N LEU A 195 4.21 -3.26 1.77
CA LEU A 195 3.46 -3.52 3.01
C LEU A 195 3.77 -4.91 3.59
N SER A 196 3.95 -5.92 2.73
CA SER A 196 4.31 -7.28 3.13
C SER A 196 5.72 -7.35 3.73
N GLU A 197 6.67 -6.62 3.15
CA GLU A 197 8.03 -6.53 3.69
C GLU A 197 8.05 -5.79 5.04
N ILE A 198 7.32 -4.68 5.17
CA ILE A 198 7.14 -3.97 6.44
C ILE A 198 6.55 -4.90 7.50
N SER A 199 5.49 -5.64 7.17
CA SER A 199 4.88 -6.62 8.06
C SER A 199 5.87 -7.71 8.49
N SER A 200 6.68 -8.21 7.55
CA SER A 200 7.73 -9.20 7.82
C SER A 200 8.84 -8.66 8.73
N SER A 201 9.25 -7.40 8.52
CA SER A 201 10.22 -6.69 9.37
C SER A 201 9.69 -6.49 10.79
N ILE A 202 8.41 -6.11 10.94
CA ILE A 202 7.75 -6.00 12.26
C ILE A 202 7.73 -7.35 12.98
N LEU A 203 7.36 -8.42 12.29
CA LEU A 203 7.29 -9.78 12.85
C LEU A 203 8.67 -10.35 13.22
N SER A 204 9.70 -9.96 12.47
CA SER A 204 11.09 -10.38 12.70
C SER A 204 11.80 -9.52 13.75
N SER A 205 11.27 -8.32 14.01
CA SER A 205 11.79 -7.43 15.05
C SER A 205 11.52 -8.00 16.43
N ASN A 206 12.46 -7.79 17.35
CA ASN A 206 12.40 -8.36 18.69
C ASN A 206 11.43 -7.55 19.57
N LEU A 207 10.13 -7.59 19.25
CA LEU A 207 9.08 -6.86 19.95
C LEU A 207 8.97 -7.33 21.42
N PRO A 208 8.79 -6.42 22.38
CA PRO A 208 8.39 -6.81 23.72
C PRO A 208 7.04 -7.55 23.65
N ASN A 209 6.95 -8.72 24.30
CA ASN A 209 5.81 -9.64 24.27
C ASN A 209 5.59 -10.40 22.94
N LEU A 210 6.64 -10.66 22.17
CA LEU A 210 6.62 -11.61 21.06
C LEU A 210 6.04 -12.98 21.45
N ASP A 211 6.31 -13.43 22.67
CA ASP A 211 5.79 -14.70 23.19
C ASP A 211 4.25 -14.66 23.32
N ASP A 212 3.66 -13.56 23.78
CA ASP A 212 2.20 -13.42 23.83
C ASP A 212 1.59 -13.39 22.42
N LEU A 213 2.26 -12.76 21.45
CA LEU A 213 1.79 -12.74 20.06
C LEU A 213 1.93 -14.11 19.37
N ARG A 214 3.02 -14.84 19.64
CA ARG A 214 3.26 -16.20 19.12
C ARG A 214 2.36 -17.24 19.76
N GLU A 215 2.19 -17.18 21.08
CA GLU A 215 1.29 -18.06 21.83
C GLU A 215 -0.17 -17.83 21.40
N ASN A 216 -0.58 -16.58 21.21
CA ASN A 216 -1.88 -16.28 20.63
C ASN A 216 -2.00 -16.77 19.18
N ALA A 217 -0.96 -16.67 18.35
CA ALA A 217 -0.99 -17.20 16.98
C ALA A 217 -1.09 -18.73 16.94
N GLU A 218 -0.34 -19.43 17.80
CA GLU A 218 -0.35 -20.90 17.92
C GLU A 218 -1.67 -21.42 18.50
N ALA A 219 -2.23 -20.75 19.52
CA ALA A 219 -3.55 -21.05 20.06
C ALA A 219 -4.66 -20.86 19.02
N ARG A 220 -4.57 -19.81 18.19
CA ARG A 220 -5.53 -19.54 17.09
C ARG A 220 -5.45 -20.56 15.96
N LEU A 221 -4.28 -21.11 15.68
CA LEU A 221 -4.14 -22.22 14.72
C LEU A 221 -4.81 -23.50 15.25
N GLN A 222 -4.79 -23.74 16.56
CA GLN A 222 -5.50 -24.86 17.18
C GLN A 222 -7.02 -24.63 17.21
N ASP A 223 -7.48 -23.46 17.66
CA ASP A 223 -8.91 -23.10 17.66
C ASP A 223 -9.52 -23.14 16.26
N GLY A 224 -8.79 -22.66 15.23
CA GLY A 224 -9.23 -22.73 13.84
C GLY A 224 -9.31 -24.17 13.31
N VAL A 225 -8.40 -25.06 13.72
CA VAL A 225 -8.46 -26.49 13.38
C VAL A 225 -9.59 -27.20 14.11
N ASP A 226 -9.82 -26.86 15.38
CA ASP A 226 -10.88 -27.49 16.18
C ASP A 226 -12.27 -27.01 15.73
N GLN A 227 -12.42 -25.73 15.40
CA GLN A 227 -13.66 -25.22 14.81
C GLN A 227 -13.94 -25.80 13.41
N ALA A 228 -12.89 -26.07 12.63
CA ALA A 228 -13.02 -26.79 11.36
C ALA A 228 -13.39 -28.26 11.56
N ARG A 229 -12.88 -28.92 12.61
CA ARG A 229 -13.29 -30.28 12.99
C ARG A 229 -14.74 -30.34 13.44
N ASP A 230 -15.17 -29.42 14.29
CA ASP A 230 -16.54 -29.36 14.79
C ASP A 230 -17.54 -29.15 13.64
N GLN A 231 -17.22 -28.29 12.66
CA GLN A 231 -18.07 -28.11 11.47
C GLN A 231 -18.12 -29.37 10.58
N VAL A 232 -17.04 -30.14 10.51
CA VAL A 232 -17.02 -31.41 9.78
C VAL A 232 -17.84 -32.47 10.53
N ASP A 233 -17.73 -32.54 11.85
CA ASP A 233 -18.47 -33.48 12.68
C ASP A 233 -19.98 -33.17 12.67
N ASP A 234 -20.37 -31.90 12.77
CA ASP A 234 -21.77 -31.46 12.64
C ASP A 234 -22.35 -31.79 11.25
N ALA A 235 -21.57 -31.61 10.18
CA ALA A 235 -21.98 -31.97 8.83
C ALA A 235 -22.10 -33.49 8.64
N VAL A 236 -21.23 -34.28 9.28
CA VAL A 236 -21.28 -35.74 9.27
C VAL A 236 -22.48 -36.24 10.08
N GLU A 237 -22.80 -35.62 11.22
CA GLU A 237 -23.98 -35.94 12.01
C GLU A 237 -25.30 -35.60 11.30
N ASP A 238 -25.39 -34.43 10.65
CA ASP A 238 -26.58 -34.07 9.85
C ASP A 238 -26.80 -35.05 8.69
N LEU A 239 -25.73 -35.40 7.97
CA LEU A 239 -25.79 -36.40 6.90
C LEU A 239 -26.17 -37.79 7.44
N GLY A 240 -25.59 -38.20 8.57
CA GLY A 240 -25.92 -39.46 9.24
C GLY A 240 -27.38 -39.53 9.71
N GLY A 241 -27.89 -38.42 10.27
CA GLY A 241 -29.28 -38.28 10.71
C GLY A 241 -30.27 -38.37 9.54
N ARG A 242 -29.95 -37.72 8.42
CA ARG A 242 -30.78 -37.73 7.20
C ARG A 242 -30.80 -39.12 6.54
N LEU A 243 -29.68 -39.84 6.53
CA LEU A 243 -29.62 -41.22 6.02
C LEU A 243 -30.39 -42.19 6.91
N ARG A 244 -30.30 -42.04 8.24
CA ARG A 244 -31.05 -42.87 9.19
C ARG A 244 -32.57 -42.64 9.08
N GLY A 245 -33.00 -41.38 8.90
CA GLY A 245 -34.41 -41.04 8.66
C GLY A 245 -35.00 -41.61 7.37
N LEU A 246 -34.18 -41.90 6.35
CA LEU A 246 -34.61 -42.55 5.11
C LEU A 246 -34.72 -44.07 5.23
N LEU A 247 -34.02 -44.68 6.19
CA LEU A 247 -34.03 -46.12 6.43
C LEU A 247 -35.16 -46.55 7.37
N ASP A 248 -35.60 -45.68 8.28
CA ASP A 248 -36.68 -45.96 9.23
C ASP A 248 -38.10 -45.73 8.66
N ASN A 249 -38.21 -45.18 7.44
CA ASN A 249 -39.49 -44.84 6.81
C ASN A 249 -39.94 -45.82 5.70
N ASN A 250 -39.48 -47.08 5.75
CA ASN A 250 -39.90 -48.16 4.86
C ASN A 250 -40.21 -49.46 5.62
#